data_AF-A0A8W8JN03-F1
#
_entry.id   AF-A0A8W8JN03-F1
#
_cell.length_a   1.000
_cell.length_b   1.000
_cell.length_c   1.000
_cell.angle_alpha   90.00
_cell.angle_beta   90.00
_cell.angle_gamma   90.00
#
_symmetry.space_group_name_H-M   'P 1'
#
loop_
_entity.id
_entity.type
_entity.pdbx_description
1 polymer ?
#
loop_
_entity_poly.entity_id
_entity_poly.type
_entity_poly.pdbx_seq_one_letter_code
_entity_poly.pdbx_strand_id
1 'polypeptide(L)'
;MNHAEQEILRRFHHTLVSTIRAEYLVTLLYSKRVIDDNLQRKILSQEDTAPNVKILHMSDLLEQVKLHCSWQDFLECLDTAGFPFLRREMEKFSIGVNFRQPQIYNSSFDLLAEKLKAKIHNSEARLINCDIRCWANRLLKTIQSDSPGSILEQRKQADCCYVLLDCLAVLERTHSSQKELWKSPVYPQMESLISKTSNPLVSRIRHHARFGVALFLGDQDQRAQEYLDASVTDAKTFLNSGRDVGNCIFALVNYRLKRFAESTAQEEKLKTLDLVEEGLRHFENEEDEIRNNWRGVYYDKKLSCLLGLKPPGRCNSIANISKKDLQIAKDVLCEMEKRLSELDNRRKIHFYIAKAHLTEMESKRIARAYLEEAFELSKKGRYFSEHQIVSEMLGENVQEVNKMDYLEAGNEGIANSTVMITDCMRDSLTYCQAEQCTEPPSLLAECVSDISQKLNIDDEKTVSSSKRKMSASDESQDRVCKRIISERSHDGHF
;
A
#
# COMPACT_ATOMS: atom_id res chain seq x y z
N MET A 1 -10.23 17.47 -25.20
CA MET A 1 -11.50 17.14 -24.52
C MET A 1 -11.84 18.13 -23.40
N ASN A 2 -13.13 18.42 -23.17
CA ASN A 2 -13.59 19.20 -22.01
C ASN A 2 -13.57 18.37 -20.70
N HIS A 3 -13.79 19.01 -19.55
CA HIS A 3 -13.70 18.34 -18.25
C HIS A 3 -14.67 17.15 -18.09
N ALA A 4 -15.89 17.27 -18.60
CA ALA A 4 -16.90 16.21 -18.56
C ALA A 4 -16.45 14.97 -19.35
N GLU A 5 -15.95 15.17 -20.56
CA GLU A 5 -15.43 14.13 -21.44
C GLU A 5 -14.20 13.44 -20.84
N GLN A 6 -13.27 14.21 -20.26
CA GLN A 6 -12.09 13.66 -19.58
C GLN A 6 -12.48 12.78 -18.39
N GLU A 7 -13.57 13.11 -17.69
CA GLU A 7 -14.06 12.29 -16.57
C GLU A 7 -14.67 10.96 -17.06
N ILE A 8 -15.41 10.98 -18.17
CA ILE A 8 -15.91 9.75 -18.79
C ILE A 8 -14.72 8.90 -19.27
N LEU A 9 -13.71 9.52 -19.89
CA LEU A 9 -12.48 8.83 -20.30
C LEU A 9 -11.77 8.18 -19.11
N ARG A 10 -11.62 8.91 -17.99
CA ARG A 10 -11.03 8.41 -16.74
C ARG A 10 -11.78 7.19 -16.21
N ARG A 11 -13.11 7.24 -16.23
CA ARG A 11 -13.97 6.14 -15.76
C ARG A 11 -13.84 4.88 -16.60
N PHE A 12 -13.74 5.05 -17.92
CA PHE A 12 -13.58 3.93 -18.86
C PHE A 12 -12.13 3.51 -19.06
N HIS A 13 -11.17 4.21 -18.47
CA HIS A 13 -9.74 3.97 -18.66
C HIS A 13 -9.35 2.50 -18.46
N HIS A 14 -9.80 1.88 -17.37
CA HIS A 14 -9.53 0.46 -17.13
C HIS A 14 -10.06 -0.41 -18.27
N THR A 15 -11.35 -0.25 -18.60
CA THR A 15 -12.01 -1.02 -19.66
C THR A 15 -11.33 -0.81 -21.01
N LEU A 16 -10.95 0.42 -21.35
CA LEU A 16 -10.23 0.74 -22.58
C LEU A 16 -8.89 0.02 -22.62
N VAL A 17 -8.11 0.09 -21.54
CA VAL A 17 -6.78 -0.50 -21.45
C VAL A 17 -6.80 -2.03 -21.38
N SER A 18 -7.84 -2.63 -20.79
CA SER A 18 -7.99 -4.08 -20.70
C SER A 18 -8.61 -4.71 -21.94
N THR A 19 -9.35 -3.93 -22.73
CA THR A 19 -10.17 -4.45 -23.85
C THR A 19 -9.56 -4.12 -25.21
N ILE A 20 -8.91 -2.97 -25.33
CA ILE A 20 -8.39 -2.47 -26.60
C ILE A 20 -6.87 -2.54 -26.57
N ARG A 21 -6.29 -3.19 -27.58
CA ARG A 21 -4.85 -3.06 -27.81
C ARG A 21 -4.55 -1.72 -28.49
N ALA A 22 -3.52 -1.02 -28.02
CA ALA A 22 -3.14 0.29 -28.53
C ALA A 22 -2.92 0.31 -30.06
N GLU A 23 -2.47 -0.80 -30.65
CA GLU A 23 -2.20 -0.87 -32.10
C GLU A 23 -3.47 -0.70 -32.95
N TYR A 24 -4.66 -1.00 -32.40
CA TYR A 24 -5.93 -0.81 -33.11
C TYR A 24 -6.34 0.66 -33.22
N LEU A 25 -5.87 1.51 -32.31
CA LEU A 25 -6.23 2.94 -32.29
C LEU A 25 -5.10 3.84 -32.82
N VAL A 26 -3.84 3.40 -32.71
CA VAL A 26 -2.67 4.25 -32.99
C VAL A 26 -2.69 4.83 -34.40
N THR A 27 -3.02 4.03 -35.42
CA THR A 27 -3.05 4.50 -36.82
C THR A 27 -4.18 5.48 -37.08
N LEU A 28 -5.33 5.29 -36.42
CA LEU A 28 -6.49 6.18 -36.54
C LEU A 28 -6.26 7.52 -35.82
N LEU A 29 -5.61 7.49 -34.67
CA LEU A 29 -5.26 8.70 -33.92
C LEU A 29 -4.13 9.48 -34.59
N TYR A 30 -3.17 8.79 -35.21
CA TYR A 30 -2.12 9.43 -35.99
C TYR A 30 -2.70 10.12 -37.24
N SER A 31 -3.61 9.48 -37.98
CA SER A 31 -4.22 10.09 -39.16
C SER A 31 -5.03 11.35 -38.83
N LYS A 32 -5.61 11.40 -37.62
CA LYS A 32 -6.27 12.57 -37.05
C LYS A 32 -5.31 13.58 -36.39
N ARG A 33 -3.99 13.37 -36.46
CA ARG A 33 -2.94 14.22 -35.86
C ARG A 33 -3.04 14.39 -34.34
N VAL A 34 -3.61 13.41 -33.64
CA VAL A 34 -3.71 13.40 -32.17
C VAL A 34 -2.40 13.00 -31.52
N ILE A 35 -1.65 12.11 -32.17
CA ILE A 35 -0.33 11.62 -31.73
C ILE A 35 0.73 11.92 -32.79
N ASP A 36 1.99 11.97 -32.36
CA ASP A 36 3.13 12.16 -33.27
C ASP A 36 3.64 10.84 -33.88
N ASP A 37 4.50 10.99 -34.88
CA ASP A 37 5.10 9.86 -35.61
C ASP A 37 6.04 9.03 -34.72
N ASN A 38 6.64 9.64 -33.70
CA ASN A 38 7.52 8.93 -32.76
C ASN A 38 6.73 7.95 -31.89
N LEU A 39 5.61 8.39 -31.30
CA LEU A 39 4.73 7.56 -30.50
C LEU A 39 4.05 6.48 -31.36
N GLN A 40 3.64 6.83 -32.59
CA GLN A 40 3.11 5.84 -33.53
C GLN A 40 4.13 4.73 -33.81
N ARG A 41 5.36 5.11 -34.16
CA ARG A 41 6.44 4.14 -34.42
C ARG A 41 6.75 3.29 -33.19
N LYS A 42 6.84 3.90 -31.99
CA LYS A 42 7.07 3.20 -30.71
C LYS A 42 6.04 2.10 -30.46
N ILE A 43 4.76 2.40 -30.67
CA ILE A 43 3.66 1.45 -30.41
C ILE A 43 3.63 0.35 -31.48
N LEU A 44 3.88 0.68 -32.75
CA LEU A 44 3.83 -0.28 -33.86
C LEU A 44 5.09 -1.15 -34.00
N SER A 45 6.24 -0.72 -33.47
CA SER A 45 7.53 -1.41 -33.66
C SER A 45 7.79 -2.57 -32.71
N GLN A 46 6.91 -2.87 -31.76
CA GLN A 46 7.15 -3.91 -30.75
C GLN A 46 6.29 -5.17 -31.00
N GLU A 47 6.97 -6.25 -31.41
CA GLU A 47 6.40 -7.60 -31.48
C GLU A 47 6.22 -8.17 -30.07
N ASP A 48 4.97 -8.26 -29.62
CA ASP A 48 4.45 -9.21 -28.60
C ASP A 48 5.27 -9.49 -27.32
N THR A 49 5.97 -8.49 -26.78
CA THR A 49 6.60 -8.62 -25.46
C THR A 49 5.65 -8.17 -24.34
N ALA A 50 5.13 -9.14 -23.59
CA ALA A 50 4.39 -9.05 -22.33
C ALA A 50 3.03 -8.28 -22.33
N PRO A 51 2.00 -8.78 -21.60
CA PRO A 51 0.68 -8.14 -21.51
C PRO A 51 0.71 -6.67 -21.03
N ASN A 52 1.71 -6.28 -20.25
CA ASN A 52 1.76 -4.98 -19.56
C ASN A 52 2.36 -3.84 -20.41
N VAL A 53 3.17 -4.16 -21.42
CA VAL A 53 3.65 -3.17 -22.41
C VAL A 53 2.47 -2.64 -23.22
N LYS A 54 1.49 -3.50 -23.51
CA LYS A 54 0.24 -3.12 -24.18
C LYS A 54 -0.59 -2.15 -23.31
N ILE A 55 -0.57 -2.34 -21.99
CA ILE A 55 -1.23 -1.45 -21.03
C ILE A 55 -0.55 -0.08 -21.01
N LEU A 56 0.79 -0.04 -20.92
CA LEU A 56 1.57 1.19 -20.90
C LEU A 56 1.36 1.99 -22.19
N HIS A 57 1.41 1.34 -23.35
CA HIS A 57 1.16 1.98 -24.65
C HIS A 57 -0.25 2.55 -24.76
N MET A 58 -1.24 1.85 -24.20
CA MET A 58 -2.60 2.35 -24.18
C MET A 58 -2.75 3.53 -23.20
N SER A 59 -2.09 3.50 -22.03
CA SER A 59 -2.05 4.65 -21.11
C SER A 59 -1.40 5.88 -21.76
N ASP A 60 -0.22 5.72 -22.39
CA ASP A 60 0.48 6.80 -23.13
C ASP A 60 -0.44 7.40 -24.22
N LEU A 61 -1.13 6.54 -24.97
CA LEU A 61 -2.04 6.93 -26.06
C LEU A 61 -3.30 7.62 -25.53
N LEU A 62 -3.85 7.17 -24.41
CA LEU A 62 -5.00 7.81 -23.76
C LEU A 62 -4.64 9.17 -23.15
N GLU A 63 -3.40 9.38 -22.71
CA GLU A 63 -2.91 10.70 -22.30
C GLU A 63 -2.91 11.68 -23.47
N GLN A 64 -2.40 11.27 -24.64
CA GLN A 64 -2.44 12.10 -25.85
C GLN A 64 -3.88 12.37 -26.29
N VAL A 65 -4.76 11.36 -26.22
CA VAL A 65 -6.19 11.51 -26.51
C VAL A 65 -6.84 12.55 -25.60
N LYS A 66 -6.57 12.49 -24.29
CA LYS A 66 -7.07 13.46 -23.30
C LYS A 66 -6.67 14.89 -23.67
N LEU A 67 -5.41 15.09 -24.06
CA LEU A 67 -4.82 16.40 -24.33
C LEU A 67 -5.17 16.96 -25.72
N HIS A 68 -5.17 16.12 -26.74
CA HIS A 68 -5.14 16.56 -28.14
C HIS A 68 -6.30 16.06 -29.01
N CYS A 69 -7.12 15.11 -28.52
CA CYS A 69 -8.27 14.61 -29.27
C CYS A 69 -9.57 15.32 -28.91
N SER A 70 -10.47 15.46 -29.89
CA SER A 70 -11.87 15.77 -29.62
C SER A 70 -12.61 14.51 -29.16
N TRP A 71 -13.67 14.65 -28.36
CA TRP A 71 -14.44 13.50 -27.90
C TRP A 71 -15.08 12.72 -29.04
N GLN A 72 -15.63 13.42 -30.04
CA GLN A 72 -16.24 12.80 -31.21
C GLN A 72 -15.22 12.04 -32.06
N ASP A 73 -14.03 12.62 -32.26
CA ASP A 73 -12.95 11.94 -32.97
C ASP A 73 -12.51 10.67 -32.25
N PHE A 74 -12.42 10.70 -30.91
CA PHE A 74 -12.08 9.52 -30.14
C PHE A 74 -13.16 8.43 -30.24
N LEU A 75 -14.44 8.78 -30.12
CA LEU A 75 -15.55 7.84 -30.27
C LEU A 75 -15.62 7.24 -31.69
N GLU A 76 -15.36 8.03 -32.72
CA GLU A 76 -15.27 7.55 -34.10
C GLU A 76 -14.09 6.59 -34.28
N CYS A 77 -12.94 6.87 -33.68
CA CYS A 77 -11.80 5.96 -33.68
C CYS A 77 -12.16 4.62 -33.00
N LEU A 78 -12.88 4.63 -31.87
CA LEU A 78 -13.35 3.40 -31.21
C LEU A 78 -14.28 2.60 -32.11
N ASP A 79 -15.21 3.26 -32.79
CA ASP A 79 -16.18 2.62 -33.68
C ASP A 79 -15.47 1.99 -34.90
N THR A 80 -14.59 2.77 -35.53
CA THR A 80 -13.80 2.36 -36.70
C THR A 80 -12.84 1.22 -36.35
N ALA A 81 -12.29 1.21 -35.13
CA ALA A 81 -11.43 0.13 -34.63
C ALA A 81 -12.20 -1.15 -34.23
N GLY A 82 -13.53 -1.19 -34.40
CA GLY A 82 -14.35 -2.37 -34.11
C GLY A 82 -14.85 -2.46 -32.67
N PHE A 83 -14.88 -1.34 -31.93
CA PHE A 83 -15.39 -1.26 -30.56
C PHE A 83 -16.66 -0.40 -30.42
N PRO A 84 -17.72 -0.60 -31.24
CA PRO A 84 -18.97 0.17 -31.17
C PRO A 84 -19.66 0.05 -29.82
N PHE A 85 -19.46 -1.06 -29.10
CA PHE A 85 -20.06 -1.27 -27.79
C PHE A 85 -19.47 -0.33 -26.73
N LEU A 86 -18.15 -0.08 -26.74
CA LEU A 86 -17.51 0.86 -25.81
C LEU A 86 -17.97 2.28 -26.10
N ARG A 87 -18.07 2.65 -27.39
CA ARG A 87 -18.67 3.91 -27.80
C ARG A 87 -20.07 4.08 -27.20
N ARG A 88 -20.97 3.12 -27.40
CA ARG A 88 -22.35 3.17 -26.87
C ARG A 88 -22.39 3.28 -25.35
N GLU A 89 -21.55 2.51 -24.65
CA GLU A 89 -21.46 2.58 -23.19
C GLU A 89 -20.98 3.95 -22.72
N MET A 90 -19.97 4.54 -23.37
CA MET A 90 -19.44 5.87 -23.03
C MET A 90 -20.43 7.01 -23.39
N GLU A 91 -21.16 6.88 -24.49
CA GLU A 91 -22.21 7.83 -24.91
C GLU A 91 -23.40 7.86 -23.93
N LYS A 92 -23.74 6.74 -23.28
CA LYS A 92 -24.75 6.71 -22.20
C LYS A 92 -24.41 7.67 -21.05
N PHE A 93 -23.12 7.87 -20.76
CA PHE A 93 -22.66 8.84 -19.77
C PHE A 93 -22.57 10.28 -20.31
N SER A 94 -22.64 10.45 -21.63
CA SER A 94 -22.60 11.76 -22.30
C SER A 94 -24.00 12.40 -22.41
N ILE A 95 -25.07 11.60 -22.48
CA ILE A 95 -26.45 12.08 -22.79
C ILE A 95 -27.26 12.52 -21.55
N GLY A 96 -26.74 12.36 -20.35
CA GLY A 96 -27.38 12.95 -19.19
C GLY A 96 -26.71 12.56 -17.91
N VAL A 97 -26.12 13.55 -17.23
CA VAL A 97 -26.07 13.72 -15.78
C VAL A 97 -25.40 15.07 -15.54
N ASN A 98 -26.05 15.95 -14.78
CA ASN A 98 -25.40 17.09 -14.15
C ASN A 98 -24.12 16.57 -13.48
N PHE A 99 -22.96 16.91 -14.03
CA PHE A 99 -21.67 16.68 -13.40
C PHE A 99 -21.62 17.52 -12.11
N ARG A 100 -22.26 17.03 -11.05
CA ARG A 100 -21.50 16.95 -9.81
C ARG A 100 -20.29 16.14 -10.23
N GLN A 101 -19.09 16.69 -10.02
CA GLN A 101 -17.88 15.87 -9.97
C GLN A 101 -18.28 14.53 -9.32
N PRO A 102 -17.65 13.39 -9.66
CA PRO A 102 -17.42 12.50 -8.56
C PRO A 102 -16.72 13.40 -7.53
N GLN A 103 -17.49 13.92 -6.56
CA GLN A 103 -17.01 14.03 -5.22
C GLN A 103 -16.31 12.71 -5.12
N ILE A 104 -14.97 12.76 -5.15
CA ILE A 104 -14.14 11.74 -4.56
C ILE A 104 -14.96 11.42 -3.34
N TYR A 105 -15.65 10.28 -3.35
CA TYR A 105 -16.36 9.88 -2.17
C TYR A 105 -15.18 9.82 -1.23
N ASN A 106 -15.07 10.83 -0.35
CA ASN A 106 -14.26 10.80 0.85
C ASN A 106 -14.92 9.67 1.63
N SER A 107 -14.68 8.47 1.13
CA SER A 107 -15.41 7.29 1.48
C SER A 107 -14.80 6.96 2.82
N SER A 108 -15.65 6.68 3.79
CA SER A 108 -15.25 6.12 5.08
C SER A 108 -14.17 5.02 4.94
N PHE A 109 -14.08 4.37 3.77
CA PHE A 109 -13.09 3.35 3.45
C PHE A 109 -11.65 3.85 3.22
N ASP A 110 -11.41 5.07 2.72
CA ASP A 110 -10.02 5.58 2.61
C ASP A 110 -9.44 5.87 4.00
N LEU A 111 -10.25 6.45 4.90
CA LEU A 111 -9.85 6.65 6.29
C LEU A 111 -9.67 5.31 7.01
N LEU A 112 -10.60 4.36 6.81
CA LEU A 112 -10.47 3.00 7.34
C LEU A 112 -9.18 2.34 6.84
N ALA A 113 -8.86 2.45 5.55
CA ALA A 113 -7.65 1.87 4.97
C ALA A 113 -6.37 2.43 5.63
N GLU A 114 -6.30 3.74 5.86
CA GLU A 114 -5.15 4.35 6.53
C GLU A 114 -5.03 3.93 8.00
N LYS A 115 -6.15 3.92 8.74
CA LYS A 115 -6.17 3.44 10.13
C LYS A 115 -5.76 1.97 10.20
N LEU A 116 -6.25 1.12 9.30
CA LEU A 116 -5.85 -0.29 9.21
C LEU A 116 -4.36 -0.44 8.92
N LYS A 117 -3.80 0.28 7.95
CA LYS A 117 -2.35 0.25 7.66
C LYS A 117 -1.51 0.66 8.87
N ALA A 118 -1.93 1.71 9.59
CA ALA A 118 -1.26 2.14 10.82
C ALA A 118 -1.29 1.03 11.89
N LYS A 119 -2.44 0.37 12.09
CA LYS A 119 -2.58 -0.78 12.99
C LYS A 119 -1.72 -1.97 12.56
N ILE A 120 -1.55 -2.21 11.26
CA ILE A 120 -0.67 -3.26 10.74
C ILE A 120 0.80 -2.96 11.05
N HIS A 121 1.26 -1.72 10.80
CA HIS A 121 2.63 -1.30 11.07
C HIS A 121 2.96 -1.19 12.57
N ASN A 122 1.93 -1.14 13.43
CA ASN A 122 2.07 -1.25 14.88
C ASN A 122 1.89 -2.67 15.42
N SER A 123 1.73 -3.67 14.54
CA SER A 123 1.47 -5.10 14.83
C SER A 123 0.12 -5.43 15.49
N GLU A 124 -0.76 -4.44 15.67
CA GLU A 124 -2.09 -4.60 16.29
C GLU A 124 -3.03 -5.42 15.40
N ALA A 125 -3.09 -5.11 14.10
CA ALA A 125 -4.00 -5.78 13.15
C ALA A 125 -3.61 -7.24 12.84
N ARG A 126 -2.41 -7.67 13.24
CA ARG A 126 -1.96 -9.06 13.07
C ARG A 126 -2.86 -10.04 13.81
N LEU A 127 -3.41 -9.65 14.96
CA LEU A 127 -4.24 -10.50 15.82
C LEU A 127 -5.59 -10.84 15.18
N ILE A 128 -6.04 -10.06 14.21
CA ILE A 128 -7.33 -10.23 13.54
C ILE A 128 -7.20 -10.57 12.05
N ASN A 129 -6.01 -11.02 11.60
CA ASN A 129 -5.76 -11.39 10.20
C ASN A 129 -6.81 -12.42 9.69
N CYS A 130 -7.14 -13.42 10.52
CA CYS A 130 -8.17 -14.41 10.21
C CYS A 130 -9.55 -13.76 10.00
N ASP A 131 -9.92 -12.81 10.85
CA ASP A 131 -11.20 -12.09 10.73
C ASP A 131 -11.26 -11.25 9.45
N ILE A 132 -10.19 -10.50 9.14
CA ILE A 132 -10.10 -9.71 7.90
C ILE A 132 -10.27 -10.64 6.68
N ARG A 133 -9.62 -11.81 6.69
CA ARG A 133 -9.73 -12.79 5.60
C ARG A 133 -11.13 -13.39 5.50
N CYS A 134 -11.76 -13.71 6.64
CA CYS A 134 -13.13 -14.19 6.69
C CYS A 134 -14.11 -13.15 6.10
N TRP A 135 -13.96 -11.87 6.48
CA TRP A 135 -14.79 -10.79 5.95
C TRP A 135 -14.57 -10.55 4.46
N ALA A 136 -13.32 -10.49 4.00
CA ALA A 136 -13.01 -10.36 2.58
C ALA A 136 -13.64 -11.50 1.76
N ASN A 137 -13.53 -12.75 2.24
CA ASN A 137 -14.13 -13.91 1.57
C ASN A 137 -15.67 -13.86 1.56
N ARG A 138 -16.31 -13.41 2.64
CA ARG A 138 -17.78 -13.23 2.69
C ARG A 138 -18.23 -12.19 1.68
N LEU A 139 -17.58 -11.02 1.65
CA LEU A 139 -17.89 -9.95 0.70
C LEU A 139 -17.63 -10.38 -0.75
N LEU A 140 -16.52 -11.05 -1.04
CA LEU A 140 -16.22 -11.59 -2.37
C LEU A 140 -17.34 -12.51 -2.88
N LYS A 141 -17.80 -13.44 -2.05
CA LYS A 141 -18.90 -14.35 -2.41
C LYS A 141 -20.19 -13.58 -2.74
N THR A 142 -20.54 -12.58 -1.93
CA THR A 142 -21.72 -11.73 -2.15
C THR A 142 -21.62 -10.91 -3.44
N ILE A 143 -20.43 -10.38 -3.75
CA ILE A 143 -20.16 -9.62 -4.99
C ILE A 143 -20.17 -10.52 -6.23
N GLN A 144 -19.85 -11.81 -6.09
CA GLN A 144 -19.85 -12.79 -7.18
C GLN A 144 -21.24 -13.40 -7.43
N SER A 145 -22.10 -13.46 -6.42
CA SER A 145 -23.44 -14.05 -6.55
C SER A 145 -24.48 -13.12 -7.19
N ASP A 146 -24.06 -12.01 -7.82
CA ASP A 146 -24.91 -10.98 -8.46
C ASP A 146 -26.19 -10.65 -7.66
N SER A 147 -25.99 -10.38 -6.36
CA SER A 147 -27.08 -10.07 -5.44
C SER A 147 -27.90 -8.86 -5.93
N PRO A 148 -29.24 -8.87 -5.82
CA PRO A 148 -30.14 -7.84 -6.36
C PRO A 148 -30.08 -6.46 -5.64
N GLY A 149 -28.96 -6.13 -5.00
CA GLY A 149 -28.72 -4.83 -4.37
C GLY A 149 -28.56 -3.69 -5.38
N SER A 150 -28.73 -2.45 -4.91
CA SER A 150 -28.47 -1.26 -5.73
C SER A 150 -27.01 -1.22 -6.21
N ILE A 151 -26.76 -0.63 -7.38
CA ILE A 151 -25.41 -0.43 -7.92
C ILE A 151 -24.50 0.28 -6.91
N LEU A 152 -25.05 1.22 -6.13
CA LEU A 152 -24.31 1.93 -5.10
C LEU A 152 -23.85 0.99 -3.98
N GLU A 153 -24.72 0.09 -3.54
CA GLU A 153 -24.40 -0.87 -2.48
C GLU A 153 -23.37 -1.91 -2.95
N GLN A 154 -23.51 -2.41 -4.18
CA GLN A 154 -22.53 -3.31 -4.79
C GLN A 154 -21.14 -2.65 -4.87
N ARG A 155 -21.06 -1.35 -5.22
CA ARG A 155 -19.80 -0.60 -5.24
C ARG A 155 -19.20 -0.45 -3.85
N LYS A 156 -20.00 -0.11 -2.83
CA LYS A 156 -19.50 0.00 -1.44
C LYS A 156 -18.96 -1.33 -0.92
N GLN A 157 -19.62 -2.44 -1.25
CA GLN A 157 -19.13 -3.77 -0.91
C GLN A 157 -17.81 -4.07 -1.62
N ALA A 158 -17.69 -3.74 -2.90
CA ALA A 158 -16.45 -3.89 -3.66
C ALA A 158 -15.32 -3.01 -3.09
N ASP A 159 -15.59 -1.76 -2.75
CA ASP A 159 -14.62 -0.83 -2.15
C ASP A 159 -14.12 -1.34 -0.79
N CYS A 160 -15.03 -1.75 0.09
CA CYS A 160 -14.69 -2.33 1.38
C CYS A 160 -13.87 -3.61 1.22
N CYS A 161 -14.33 -4.53 0.37
CA CYS A 161 -13.62 -5.78 0.11
C CYS A 161 -12.22 -5.52 -0.46
N TYR A 162 -12.07 -4.55 -1.36
CA TYR A 162 -10.79 -4.14 -1.91
C TYR A 162 -9.85 -3.61 -0.83
N VAL A 163 -10.35 -2.79 0.11
CA VAL A 163 -9.57 -2.31 1.26
C VAL A 163 -9.11 -3.45 2.16
N LEU A 164 -9.97 -4.43 2.44
CA LEU A 164 -9.58 -5.61 3.25
C LEU A 164 -8.49 -6.43 2.56
N LEU A 165 -8.60 -6.64 1.25
CA LEU A 165 -7.58 -7.34 0.48
C LEU A 165 -6.25 -6.54 0.43
N ASP A 166 -6.29 -5.22 0.25
CA ASP A 166 -5.08 -4.37 0.35
C ASP A 166 -4.43 -4.51 1.75
N CYS A 167 -5.24 -4.56 2.81
CA CYS A 167 -4.76 -4.78 4.17
C CYS A 167 -4.09 -6.15 4.34
N LEU A 168 -4.66 -7.22 3.76
CA LEU A 168 -4.04 -8.55 3.76
C LEU A 168 -2.71 -8.55 3.01
N ALA A 169 -2.61 -7.88 1.86
CA ALA A 169 -1.35 -7.74 1.13
C ALA A 169 -0.27 -7.04 1.97
N VAL A 170 -0.64 -5.98 2.70
CA VAL A 170 0.28 -5.25 3.60
C VAL A 170 0.66 -6.10 4.82
N LEU A 171 -0.28 -6.86 5.41
CA LEU A 171 -0.03 -7.80 6.50
C LEU A 171 0.96 -8.89 6.10
N GLU A 172 0.69 -9.56 4.98
CA GLU A 172 1.55 -10.62 4.44
C GLU A 172 2.96 -10.09 4.19
N ARG A 173 3.09 -8.92 3.56
CA ARG A 173 4.39 -8.27 3.33
C ARG A 173 5.15 -7.90 4.60
N THR A 174 4.44 -7.49 5.65
CA THR A 174 5.08 -6.93 6.86
C THR A 174 5.41 -8.01 7.89
N HIS A 175 4.59 -9.06 7.98
CA HIS A 175 4.64 -10.03 9.08
C HIS A 175 4.88 -11.47 8.63
N SER A 176 4.85 -11.78 7.33
CA SER A 176 5.09 -13.14 6.82
C SER A 176 6.58 -13.42 6.60
N SER A 177 6.96 -14.69 6.71
CA SER A 177 8.26 -15.21 6.28
C SER A 177 8.28 -15.65 4.80
N GLN A 178 7.13 -15.63 4.12
CA GLN A 178 7.02 -16.08 2.74
C GLN A 178 7.71 -15.11 1.77
N LYS A 179 8.57 -15.66 0.90
CA LYS A 179 9.26 -14.90 -0.15
C LYS A 179 8.41 -14.70 -1.41
N GLU A 180 7.60 -15.70 -1.76
CA GLU A 180 6.77 -15.69 -2.98
C GLU A 180 5.41 -15.02 -2.77
N LEU A 181 5.40 -13.83 -2.17
CA LEU A 181 4.17 -13.10 -1.84
C LEU A 181 3.29 -12.86 -3.08
N TRP A 182 3.89 -12.67 -4.26
CA TRP A 182 3.17 -12.47 -5.52
C TRP A 182 2.26 -13.65 -5.92
N LYS A 183 2.45 -14.85 -5.34
CA LYS A 183 1.56 -16.00 -5.53
C LYS A 183 0.34 -16.00 -4.61
N SER A 184 0.25 -15.03 -3.69
CA SER A 184 -0.89 -14.91 -2.79
C SER A 184 -2.20 -14.74 -3.57
N PRO A 185 -3.28 -15.43 -3.19
CA PRO A 185 -4.59 -15.28 -3.84
C PRO A 185 -5.16 -13.86 -3.72
N VAL A 186 -4.61 -13.03 -2.82
CA VAL A 186 -5.01 -11.65 -2.61
C VAL A 186 -4.87 -10.82 -3.89
N TYR A 187 -3.80 -10.97 -4.67
CA TYR A 187 -3.57 -10.12 -5.85
C TYR A 187 -4.58 -10.40 -6.99
N PRO A 188 -4.81 -11.65 -7.43
CA PRO A 188 -5.86 -11.94 -8.40
C PRO A 188 -7.27 -11.54 -7.91
N GLN A 189 -7.54 -11.67 -6.60
CA GLN A 189 -8.82 -11.23 -6.03
C GLN A 189 -8.98 -9.70 -6.10
N MET A 190 -7.94 -8.93 -5.75
CA MET A 190 -7.93 -7.47 -5.91
C MET A 190 -8.15 -7.08 -7.36
N GLU A 191 -7.43 -7.71 -8.30
CA GLU A 191 -7.55 -7.46 -9.73
C GLU A 191 -8.98 -7.69 -10.23
N SER A 192 -9.61 -8.80 -9.83
CA SER A 192 -10.99 -9.14 -10.19
C SER A 192 -12.05 -8.12 -9.72
N LEU A 193 -11.74 -7.35 -8.66
CA LEU A 193 -12.63 -6.34 -8.09
C LEU A 193 -12.48 -4.97 -8.72
N ILE A 194 -11.39 -4.68 -9.44
CA ILE A 194 -11.06 -3.33 -9.93
C ILE A 194 -12.23 -2.70 -10.70
N SER A 195 -12.83 -3.44 -11.65
CA SER A 195 -13.94 -2.92 -12.46
C SER A 195 -15.24 -2.69 -11.67
N LYS A 196 -15.34 -3.26 -10.46
CA LYS A 196 -16.52 -3.21 -9.59
C LYS A 196 -16.43 -2.12 -8.53
N THR A 197 -15.26 -1.55 -8.28
CA THR A 197 -15.07 -0.48 -7.28
C THR A 197 -15.71 0.84 -7.75
N SER A 198 -15.88 1.77 -6.81
CA SER A 198 -16.35 3.13 -7.14
C SER A 198 -15.31 3.93 -7.92
N ASN A 199 -14.02 3.59 -7.79
CA ASN A 199 -12.92 4.21 -8.53
C ASN A 199 -11.95 3.14 -9.09
N PRO A 200 -12.28 2.54 -10.25
CA PRO A 200 -11.46 1.49 -10.86
C PRO A 200 -10.03 1.93 -11.17
N LEU A 201 -9.82 3.20 -11.52
CA LEU A 201 -8.49 3.72 -11.81
C LEU A 201 -7.61 3.74 -10.56
N VAL A 202 -8.10 4.29 -9.45
CA VAL A 202 -7.36 4.32 -8.17
C VAL A 202 -7.10 2.89 -7.68
N SER A 203 -8.10 2.02 -7.76
CA SER A 203 -7.93 0.60 -7.44
C SER A 203 -6.83 -0.04 -8.29
N ARG A 204 -6.83 0.13 -9.61
CA ARG A 204 -5.78 -0.41 -10.48
C ARG A 204 -4.39 0.10 -10.12
N ILE A 205 -4.24 1.40 -9.91
CA ILE A 205 -2.97 2.03 -9.52
C ILE A 205 -2.45 1.42 -8.21
N ARG A 206 -3.30 1.31 -7.19
CA ARG A 206 -2.97 0.68 -5.91
C ARG A 206 -2.60 -0.79 -6.09
N HIS A 207 -3.34 -1.54 -6.92
CA HIS A 207 -3.04 -2.93 -7.25
C HIS A 207 -1.66 -3.07 -7.88
N HIS A 208 -1.35 -2.30 -8.93
CA HIS A 208 -0.05 -2.34 -9.60
C HIS A 208 1.09 -2.02 -8.64
N ALA A 209 0.94 -0.99 -7.81
CA ALA A 209 1.94 -0.64 -6.81
C ALA A 209 2.19 -1.79 -5.80
N ARG A 210 1.13 -2.45 -5.32
CA ARG A 210 1.25 -3.57 -4.37
C ARG A 210 1.81 -4.83 -5.01
N PHE A 211 1.31 -5.20 -6.19
CA PHE A 211 1.74 -6.39 -6.90
C PHE A 211 3.19 -6.25 -7.39
N GLY A 212 3.58 -5.07 -7.89
CA GLY A 212 4.96 -4.76 -8.22
C GLY A 212 5.90 -4.92 -7.02
N VAL A 213 5.46 -4.51 -5.83
CA VAL A 213 6.21 -4.76 -4.58
C VAL A 213 6.37 -6.25 -4.28
N ALA A 214 5.30 -7.02 -4.41
CA ALA A 214 5.32 -8.47 -4.17
C ALA A 214 6.22 -9.22 -5.16
N LEU A 215 6.21 -8.79 -6.43
CA LEU A 215 7.07 -9.32 -7.49
C LEU A 215 8.54 -9.07 -7.19
N PHE A 216 8.93 -7.85 -6.78
CA PHE A 216 10.34 -7.58 -6.49
C PHE A 216 10.83 -8.38 -5.27
N LEU A 217 9.97 -8.56 -4.26
CA LEU A 217 10.33 -9.34 -3.07
C LEU A 217 10.52 -10.84 -3.38
N GLY A 218 9.88 -11.32 -4.44
CA GLY A 218 10.05 -12.68 -4.98
C GLY A 218 11.02 -12.77 -6.16
N ASP A 219 11.95 -11.82 -6.29
CA ASP A 219 13.01 -11.77 -7.32
C ASP A 219 12.49 -11.81 -8.77
N GLN A 220 11.31 -11.23 -9.02
CA GLN A 220 10.72 -11.05 -10.35
C GLN A 220 10.98 -9.63 -10.88
N ASP A 221 12.25 -9.22 -10.93
CA ASP A 221 12.63 -7.80 -11.05
C ASP A 221 12.13 -7.09 -12.31
N GLN A 222 12.17 -7.75 -13.47
CA GLN A 222 11.70 -7.15 -14.73
C GLN A 222 10.20 -6.84 -14.66
N ARG A 223 9.40 -7.82 -14.24
CA ARG A 223 7.95 -7.64 -14.07
C ARG A 223 7.64 -6.61 -12.98
N ALA A 224 8.40 -6.63 -11.88
CA ALA A 224 8.22 -5.65 -10.81
C ALA A 224 8.41 -4.22 -11.32
N GLN A 225 9.44 -3.98 -12.14
CA GLN A 225 9.70 -2.68 -12.74
C GLN A 225 8.51 -2.21 -13.58
N GLU A 226 7.99 -3.07 -14.46
CA GLU A 226 6.86 -2.76 -15.33
C GLU A 226 5.62 -2.31 -14.55
N TYR A 227 5.23 -3.06 -13.50
CA TYR A 227 4.07 -2.69 -12.69
C TYR A 227 4.28 -1.42 -11.89
N LEU A 228 5.49 -1.19 -11.36
CA LEU A 228 5.78 -0.01 -10.55
C LEU A 228 5.83 1.25 -11.42
N ASP A 229 6.50 1.20 -12.57
CA ASP A 229 6.58 2.32 -13.50
C ASP A 229 5.19 2.67 -14.05
N ALA A 230 4.37 1.67 -14.40
CA ALA A 230 2.98 1.88 -14.80
C ALA A 230 2.15 2.54 -13.68
N SER A 231 2.31 2.09 -12.43
CA SER A 231 1.57 2.64 -11.29
C SER A 231 1.89 4.11 -11.02
N VAL A 232 3.17 4.48 -11.10
CA VAL A 232 3.62 5.88 -10.88
C VAL A 232 3.18 6.76 -12.04
N THR A 233 3.29 6.27 -13.28
CA THR A 233 2.88 7.01 -14.48
C THR A 233 1.39 7.29 -14.44
N ASP A 234 0.56 6.25 -14.26
CA ASP A 234 -0.89 6.40 -14.15
C ASP A 234 -1.28 7.33 -12.98
N ALA A 235 -0.60 7.21 -11.82
CA ALA A 235 -0.86 8.07 -10.68
C ALA A 235 -0.61 9.55 -11.01
N LYS A 236 0.54 9.87 -11.60
CA LYS A 236 0.90 11.26 -11.96
C LYS A 236 -0.03 11.83 -13.04
N THR A 237 -0.46 11.02 -14.01
CA THR A 237 -1.27 11.47 -15.15
C THR A 237 -2.73 11.70 -14.78
N PHE A 238 -3.28 10.87 -13.88
CA PHE A 238 -4.72 10.80 -13.68
C PHE A 238 -5.22 11.17 -12.28
N LEU A 239 -4.37 11.11 -11.25
CA LEU A 239 -4.77 11.41 -9.88
C LEU A 239 -4.46 12.87 -9.53
N ASN A 240 -5.44 13.51 -8.91
CA ASN A 240 -5.32 14.88 -8.39
C ASN A 240 -4.88 14.89 -6.91
N SER A 241 -4.83 13.73 -6.24
CA SER A 241 -4.49 13.60 -4.81
C SER A 241 -2.98 13.36 -4.62
N GLY A 242 -2.35 14.11 -3.72
CA GLY A 242 -0.94 13.90 -3.37
C GLY A 242 -0.68 12.53 -2.76
N ARG A 243 -1.59 12.03 -1.91
CA ARG A 243 -1.38 10.77 -1.15
C ARG A 243 -1.21 9.53 -2.01
N ASP A 244 -2.05 9.32 -3.02
CA ASP A 244 -1.98 8.10 -3.84
C ASP A 244 -0.73 8.12 -4.73
N VAL A 245 -0.36 9.28 -5.27
CA VAL A 245 0.90 9.46 -6.01
C VAL A 245 2.10 9.19 -5.10
N GLY A 246 2.10 9.77 -3.90
CA GLY A 246 3.13 9.53 -2.89
C GLY A 246 3.23 8.06 -2.45
N ASN A 247 2.13 7.33 -2.37
CA ASN A 247 2.14 5.88 -2.11
C ASN A 247 2.82 5.09 -3.24
N CYS A 248 2.56 5.45 -4.50
CA CYS A 248 3.15 4.77 -5.66
C CYS A 248 4.64 5.08 -5.78
N ILE A 249 5.03 6.34 -5.56
CA ILE A 249 6.46 6.73 -5.50
C ILE A 249 7.17 5.95 -4.39
N PHE A 250 6.55 5.79 -3.21
CA PHE A 250 7.13 5.00 -2.13
C PHE A 250 7.36 3.53 -2.54
N ALA A 251 6.44 2.92 -3.30
CA ALA A 251 6.62 1.56 -3.82
C ALA A 251 7.83 1.48 -4.77
N LEU A 252 7.96 2.44 -5.69
CA LEU A 252 9.10 2.53 -6.61
C LEU A 252 10.43 2.78 -5.89
N VAL A 253 10.44 3.62 -4.85
CA VAL A 253 11.63 3.88 -4.01
C VAL A 253 12.13 2.58 -3.36
N ASN A 254 11.24 1.74 -2.82
CA ASN A 254 11.66 0.46 -2.21
C ASN A 254 12.33 -0.48 -3.23
N TYR A 255 11.79 -0.53 -4.45
CA TYR A 255 12.39 -1.30 -5.55
C TYR A 255 13.77 -0.77 -5.93
N ARG A 256 13.91 0.54 -6.12
CA ARG A 256 15.20 1.15 -6.47
C ARG A 256 16.25 1.04 -5.36
N LEU A 257 15.84 1.11 -4.09
CA LEU A 257 16.73 0.86 -2.95
C LEU A 257 17.32 -0.56 -2.96
N LYS A 258 16.54 -1.58 -3.34
CA LYS A 258 17.06 -2.95 -3.52
C LYS A 258 18.13 -2.98 -4.62
N ARG A 259 17.83 -2.40 -5.78
CA ARG A 259 18.79 -2.32 -6.92
C ARG A 259 20.06 -1.56 -6.59
N PHE A 260 19.92 -0.46 -5.85
CA PHE A 260 21.07 0.30 -5.37
C PHE A 260 21.94 -0.54 -4.42
N ALA A 261 21.32 -1.33 -3.53
CA ALA A 261 22.07 -2.22 -2.66
C ALA A 261 22.79 -3.37 -3.41
N GLU A 262 22.42 -3.66 -4.66
CA GLU A 262 23.08 -4.69 -5.47
C GLU A 262 24.16 -4.12 -6.40
N SER A 263 23.97 -2.90 -6.91
CA SER A 263 24.87 -2.27 -7.90
C SER A 263 25.82 -1.22 -7.35
N THR A 264 25.52 -0.66 -6.16
CA THR A 264 26.21 0.48 -5.50
C THR A 264 26.49 1.70 -6.40
N ALA A 265 25.80 1.82 -7.53
CA ALA A 265 26.01 2.88 -8.50
C ALA A 265 25.54 4.25 -7.96
N GLN A 266 26.42 5.25 -8.02
CA GLN A 266 26.13 6.60 -7.55
C GLN A 266 24.94 7.24 -8.30
N GLU A 267 24.76 6.92 -9.57
CA GLU A 267 23.63 7.40 -10.37
C GLU A 267 22.29 6.88 -9.81
N GLU A 268 22.21 5.60 -9.46
CA GLU A 268 21.00 5.01 -8.88
C GLU A 268 20.70 5.55 -7.49
N LYS A 269 21.74 5.89 -6.70
CA LYS A 269 21.59 6.61 -5.44
C LYS A 269 20.90 7.96 -5.63
N LEU A 270 21.44 8.79 -6.55
CA LEU A 270 20.90 10.13 -6.80
C LEU A 270 19.46 10.07 -7.30
N LYS A 271 19.17 9.20 -8.28
CA LYS A 271 17.80 8.97 -8.76
C LYS A 271 16.84 8.54 -7.65
N THR A 272 17.31 7.71 -6.71
CA THR A 272 16.49 7.24 -5.59
C THR A 272 16.24 8.35 -4.57
N LEU A 273 17.25 9.17 -4.27
CA LEU A 273 17.10 10.34 -3.40
C LEU A 273 16.15 11.37 -4.00
N ASP A 274 16.25 11.64 -5.30
CA ASP A 274 15.35 12.57 -6.00
C ASP A 274 13.89 12.12 -5.92
N LEU A 275 13.64 10.81 -6.07
CA LEU A 275 12.31 10.22 -5.88
C LEU A 275 11.81 10.28 -4.43
N VAL A 276 12.71 10.13 -3.45
CA VAL A 276 12.37 10.31 -2.03
C VAL A 276 11.92 11.74 -1.76
N GLU A 277 12.64 12.74 -2.26
CA GLU A 277 12.27 14.15 -2.12
C GLU A 277 10.97 14.48 -2.88
N GLU A 278 10.78 13.90 -4.06
CA GLU A 278 9.52 14.01 -4.81
C GLU A 278 8.34 13.46 -4.01
N GLY A 279 8.49 12.26 -3.46
CA GLY A 279 7.48 11.63 -2.63
C GLY A 279 7.11 12.44 -1.39
N LEU A 280 8.10 13.06 -0.72
CA LEU A 280 7.86 13.96 0.41
C LEU A 280 6.98 15.16 0.05
N ARG A 281 7.22 15.80 -1.11
CA ARG A 281 6.47 16.98 -1.57
C ARG A 281 4.97 16.69 -1.72
N HIS A 282 4.62 15.47 -2.11
CA HIS A 282 3.21 15.07 -2.26
C HIS A 282 2.42 15.03 -0.94
N PHE A 283 3.09 15.03 0.22
CA PHE A 283 2.43 15.07 1.53
C PHE A 283 2.56 16.42 2.24
N GLU A 284 3.22 17.43 1.66
CA GLU A 284 3.47 18.71 2.34
C GLU A 284 2.20 19.49 2.70
N ASN A 285 1.16 19.38 1.86
CA ASN A 285 -0.12 20.06 2.05
C ASN A 285 -1.17 19.20 2.77
N GLU A 286 -0.78 18.01 3.25
CA GLU A 286 -1.67 17.12 3.99
C GLU A 286 -1.82 17.56 5.45
N GLU A 287 -2.87 17.06 6.11
CA GLU A 287 -3.08 17.25 7.55
C GLU A 287 -1.86 16.83 8.36
N ASP A 288 -1.64 17.55 9.47
CA ASP A 288 -0.41 17.43 10.27
C ASP A 288 -0.08 15.99 10.60
N GLU A 289 -1.04 15.19 11.08
CA GLU A 289 -0.84 13.78 11.42
C GLU A 289 -0.37 12.93 10.22
N ILE A 290 -1.03 13.08 9.08
CA ILE A 290 -0.74 12.30 7.85
C ILE A 290 0.61 12.70 7.28
N ARG A 291 0.86 14.02 7.15
CA ARG A 291 2.14 14.57 6.71
C ARG A 291 3.28 14.09 7.61
N ASN A 292 3.04 14.09 8.91
CA ASN A 292 3.99 13.69 9.93
C ASN A 292 4.34 12.21 9.88
N ASN A 293 3.34 11.34 9.68
CA ASN A 293 3.53 9.91 9.49
C ASN A 293 4.33 9.62 8.21
N TRP A 294 3.90 10.17 7.07
CA TRP A 294 4.56 9.96 5.78
C TRP A 294 5.98 10.52 5.72
N ARG A 295 6.24 11.64 6.41
CA ARG A 295 7.60 12.15 6.56
C ARG A 295 8.51 11.13 7.26
N GLY A 296 8.03 10.48 8.32
CA GLY A 296 8.77 9.38 8.97
C GLY A 296 9.04 8.21 8.04
N VAL A 297 8.05 7.83 7.23
CA VAL A 297 8.19 6.76 6.21
C VAL A 297 9.25 7.10 5.16
N TYR A 298 9.28 8.33 4.66
CA TYR A 298 10.26 8.75 3.65
C TYR A 298 11.65 9.01 4.25
N TYR A 299 11.74 9.49 5.49
CA TYR A 299 13.02 9.63 6.19
C TYR A 299 13.68 8.27 6.42
N ASP A 300 12.92 7.23 6.76
CA ASP A 300 13.41 5.83 6.77
C ASP A 300 14.05 5.44 5.43
N LYS A 301 13.41 5.76 4.30
CA LYS A 301 13.96 5.45 2.96
C LYS A 301 15.14 6.33 2.57
N LYS A 302 15.14 7.59 2.98
CA LYS A 302 16.28 8.50 2.84
C LYS A 302 17.50 7.97 3.58
N LEU A 303 17.34 7.56 4.84
CA LEU A 303 18.40 6.94 5.63
C LEU A 303 18.91 5.66 5.00
N SER A 304 18.00 4.81 4.52
CA SER A 304 18.36 3.59 3.82
C SER A 304 19.26 3.87 2.61
N CYS A 305 18.96 4.90 1.82
CA CYS A 305 19.76 5.32 0.67
C CYS A 305 21.12 5.91 1.09
N LEU A 306 21.13 6.78 2.10
CA LEU A 306 22.33 7.49 2.56
C LEU A 306 23.33 6.53 3.22
N LEU A 307 22.84 5.57 4.01
CA LEU A 307 23.62 4.63 4.79
C LEU A 307 23.83 3.27 4.10
N GLY A 308 23.34 3.09 2.87
CA GLY A 308 23.48 1.82 2.15
C GLY A 308 22.75 0.65 2.82
N LEU A 309 21.58 0.91 3.42
CA LEU A 309 20.74 -0.14 3.99
C LEU A 309 19.75 -0.65 2.94
N LYS A 310 19.54 -1.97 2.91
CA LYS A 310 18.43 -2.57 2.17
C LYS A 310 17.08 -2.13 2.76
N PRO A 311 15.95 -2.23 2.04
CA PRO A 311 14.63 -1.80 2.53
C PRO A 311 14.20 -2.27 3.93
N PRO A 312 14.56 -3.49 4.41
CA PRO A 312 14.28 -3.95 5.78
C PRO A 312 15.39 -3.61 6.81
N GLY A 313 16.39 -2.79 6.44
CA GLY A 313 17.45 -2.32 7.34
C GLY A 313 18.78 -3.07 7.26
N ARG A 314 18.90 -4.15 6.46
CA ARG A 314 20.15 -4.91 6.35
C ARG A 314 21.26 -4.05 5.76
N CYS A 315 22.40 -3.95 6.46
CA CYS A 315 23.57 -3.22 5.98
C CYS A 315 24.14 -3.88 4.71
N ASN A 316 24.44 -3.06 3.69
CA ASN A 316 25.22 -3.49 2.56
C ASN A 316 26.71 -3.29 2.86
N SER A 317 27.44 -4.38 3.06
CA SER A 317 28.89 -4.35 3.36
C SER A 317 29.76 -3.74 2.26
N ILE A 318 29.20 -3.54 1.06
CA ILE A 318 29.89 -3.01 -0.13
C ILE A 318 29.64 -1.49 -0.32
N ALA A 319 28.72 -0.89 0.44
CA ALA A 319 28.36 0.51 0.24
C ALA A 319 29.44 1.47 0.78
N ASN A 320 30.07 2.23 -0.12
CA ASN A 320 30.94 3.34 0.25
C ASN A 320 30.12 4.57 0.63
N ILE A 321 30.07 4.92 1.91
CA ILE A 321 29.31 6.07 2.42
C ILE A 321 30.21 7.31 2.47
N SER A 322 29.81 8.39 1.79
CA SER A 322 30.57 9.65 1.82
C SER A 322 30.38 10.42 3.13
N LYS A 323 31.34 11.28 3.48
CA LYS A 323 31.21 12.18 4.65
C LYS A 323 29.98 13.09 4.56
N LYS A 324 29.62 13.52 3.35
CA LYS A 324 28.42 14.33 3.11
C LYS A 324 27.15 13.53 3.42
N ASP A 325 27.08 12.29 2.96
CA ASP A 325 25.93 11.42 3.23
C ASP A 325 25.78 11.10 4.71
N LEU A 326 26.90 10.86 5.40
CA LEU A 326 26.91 10.67 6.86
C LEU A 326 26.35 11.89 7.59
N GLN A 327 26.73 13.10 7.18
CA GLN A 327 26.22 14.31 7.80
C GLN A 327 24.71 14.45 7.59
N ILE A 328 24.22 14.26 6.35
CA ILE A 328 22.80 14.33 6.04
C ILE A 328 22.03 13.24 6.82
N ALA A 329 22.58 12.04 6.94
CA ALA A 329 21.96 10.96 7.70
C ALA A 329 21.86 11.29 9.21
N LYS A 330 22.88 11.93 9.78
CA LYS A 330 22.84 12.44 11.17
C LYS A 330 21.72 13.46 11.33
N ASP A 331 21.59 14.41 10.41
CA ASP A 331 20.54 15.44 10.46
C ASP A 331 19.13 14.81 10.37
N VAL A 332 18.93 13.87 9.45
CA VAL A 332 17.65 13.15 9.28
C VAL A 332 17.31 12.34 10.54
N LEU A 333 18.28 11.65 11.14
CA LEU A 333 18.05 10.91 12.39
C LEU A 333 17.70 11.86 13.54
N CYS A 334 18.34 13.03 13.64
CA CYS A 334 17.96 14.03 14.64
C CYS A 334 16.51 14.49 14.48
N GLU A 335 16.03 14.68 13.25
CA GLU A 335 14.62 15.02 13.00
C GLU A 335 13.66 13.87 13.33
N MET A 336 14.03 12.62 13.04
CA MET A 336 13.25 11.45 13.45
C MET A 336 13.20 11.29 14.97
N GLU A 337 14.32 11.53 15.66
CA GLU A 337 14.47 11.38 17.10
C GLU A 337 13.55 12.34 17.88
N LYS A 338 13.39 13.58 17.42
CA LYS A 338 12.44 14.57 17.99
C LYS A 338 11.00 14.07 18.03
N ARG A 339 10.67 13.11 17.16
CA ARG A 339 9.32 12.60 16.92
C ARG A 339 9.26 11.08 17.09
N LEU A 340 10.24 10.51 17.80
CA LEU A 340 10.40 9.06 17.95
C LEU A 340 9.14 8.42 18.54
N SER A 341 8.48 9.08 19.50
CA SER A 341 7.24 8.59 20.12
C SER A 341 6.09 8.43 19.12
N GLU A 342 6.04 9.29 18.10
CA GLU A 342 5.00 9.33 17.05
C GLU A 342 5.21 8.29 15.94
N LEU A 343 6.42 7.74 15.80
CA LEU A 343 6.72 6.74 14.77
C LEU A 343 6.01 5.41 15.07
N ASP A 344 5.51 4.75 14.03
CA ASP A 344 5.04 3.37 14.16
C ASP A 344 6.19 2.42 14.53
N ASN A 345 5.83 1.30 15.17
CA ASN A 345 6.82 0.35 15.70
C ASN A 345 7.81 -0.14 14.64
N ARG A 346 7.38 -0.34 13.39
CA ARG A 346 8.28 -0.74 12.32
C ARG A 346 9.32 0.34 12.00
N ARG A 347 8.93 1.62 11.97
CA ARG A 347 9.89 2.71 11.72
C ARG A 347 10.80 2.97 12.90
N LYS A 348 10.34 2.73 14.14
CA LYS A 348 11.21 2.72 15.34
C LYS A 348 12.33 1.69 15.22
N ILE A 349 12.03 0.48 14.75
CA ILE A 349 13.03 -0.56 14.50
C ILE A 349 14.07 -0.07 13.48
N HIS A 350 13.63 0.47 12.33
CA HIS A 350 14.53 0.97 11.31
C HIS A 350 15.38 2.16 11.78
N PHE A 351 14.78 3.07 12.58
CA PHE A 351 15.49 4.16 13.23
C PHE A 351 16.64 3.64 14.10
N TYR A 352 16.37 2.65 14.95
CA TYR A 352 17.40 2.06 15.82
C TYR A 352 18.49 1.33 15.03
N ILE A 353 18.15 0.61 13.96
CA ILE A 353 19.14 -0.01 13.06
C ILE A 353 20.06 1.06 12.44
N ALA A 354 19.48 2.14 11.90
CA ALA A 354 20.25 3.23 11.30
C ALA A 354 21.14 3.96 12.33
N LYS A 355 20.61 4.21 13.54
CA LYS A 355 21.35 4.82 14.65
C LYS A 355 22.50 3.92 15.11
N ALA A 356 22.26 2.62 15.24
CA ALA A 356 23.30 1.64 15.56
C ALA A 356 24.42 1.66 14.53
N HIS A 357 24.09 1.62 13.25
CA HIS A 357 25.07 1.63 12.17
C HIS A 357 25.96 2.88 12.19
N LEU A 358 25.38 4.06 12.41
CA LEU A 358 26.17 5.29 12.55
C LEU A 358 27.05 5.32 13.81
N THR A 359 26.56 4.74 14.91
CA THR A 359 27.24 4.80 16.20
C THR A 359 28.31 3.71 16.34
N GLU A 360 28.28 2.67 15.51
CA GLU A 360 29.24 1.56 15.55
C GLU A 360 30.69 2.04 15.41
N MET A 361 30.90 3.08 14.60
CA MET A 361 32.20 3.71 14.40
C MET A 361 32.73 4.43 15.65
N GLU A 362 31.83 4.92 16.51
CA GLU A 362 32.18 5.71 17.70
C GLU A 362 32.20 4.85 18.97
N SER A 363 31.23 3.94 19.12
CA SER A 363 31.12 3.02 20.24
C SER A 363 30.29 1.79 19.90
N LYS A 364 30.96 0.64 19.80
CA LYS A 364 30.31 -0.67 19.63
C LYS A 364 29.30 -0.98 20.73
N ARG A 365 29.57 -0.55 21.97
CA ARG A 365 28.66 -0.75 23.12
C ARG A 365 27.34 0.01 22.92
N ILE A 366 27.41 1.26 22.48
CA ILE A 366 26.21 2.08 22.26
C ILE A 366 25.44 1.57 21.02
N ALA A 367 26.16 1.22 19.95
CA ALA A 367 25.54 0.62 18.77
C ALA A 367 24.77 -0.66 19.11
N ARG A 368 25.36 -1.53 19.96
CA ARG A 368 24.69 -2.74 20.46
C ARG A 368 23.40 -2.44 21.22
N ALA A 369 23.40 -1.44 22.11
CA ALA A 369 22.19 -1.07 22.87
C ALA A 369 21.03 -0.65 21.94
N TYR A 370 21.30 0.09 20.87
CA TYR A 370 20.27 0.39 19.86
C TYR A 370 19.76 -0.86 19.13
N LEU A 371 20.64 -1.81 18.82
CA LEU A 371 20.22 -3.08 18.23
C LEU A 371 19.38 -3.92 19.19
N GLU A 372 19.66 -3.89 20.49
CA GLU A 372 18.85 -4.57 21.52
C GLU A 372 17.42 -3.98 21.59
N GLU A 373 17.27 -2.66 21.50
CA GLU A 373 15.94 -2.01 21.38
C GLU A 373 15.21 -2.42 20.10
N ALA A 374 15.91 -2.45 18.96
CA ALA A 374 15.37 -2.92 17.70
C ALA A 374 14.94 -4.40 17.78
N PHE A 375 15.72 -5.23 18.49
CA PHE A 375 15.49 -6.66 18.66
C PHE A 375 14.20 -6.90 19.45
N GLU A 376 14.06 -6.26 20.62
CA GLU A 376 12.88 -6.42 21.46
C GLU A 376 11.60 -5.96 20.75
N LEU A 377 11.65 -4.82 20.04
CA LEU A 377 10.52 -4.35 19.23
C LEU A 377 10.19 -5.31 18.08
N SER A 378 11.21 -5.78 17.35
CA SER A 378 11.03 -6.70 16.22
C SER A 378 10.39 -8.03 16.66
N LYS A 379 10.85 -8.57 17.79
CA LYS A 379 10.36 -9.81 18.41
C LYS A 379 8.94 -9.66 18.92
N LYS A 380 8.66 -8.60 19.71
CA LYS A 380 7.33 -8.32 20.26
C LYS A 380 6.28 -8.15 19.16
N GLY A 381 6.63 -7.43 18.09
CA GLY A 381 5.73 -7.21 16.97
C GLY A 381 5.68 -8.33 15.92
N ARG A 382 6.57 -9.33 16.01
CA ARG A 382 6.76 -10.40 15.03
C ARG A 382 7.09 -9.90 13.61
N TYR A 383 7.93 -8.88 13.51
CA TYR A 383 8.44 -8.36 12.24
C TYR A 383 9.53 -9.30 11.71
N PHE A 384 9.15 -10.33 10.94
CA PHE A 384 10.04 -11.45 10.61
C PHE A 384 11.37 -11.02 9.96
N SER A 385 11.31 -10.15 8.95
CA SER A 385 12.49 -9.72 8.20
C SER A 385 13.42 -8.88 9.06
N GLU A 386 12.87 -7.89 9.76
CA GLU A 386 13.62 -7.01 10.65
C GLU A 386 14.21 -7.78 11.83
N HIS A 387 13.46 -8.73 12.41
CA HIS A 387 13.93 -9.58 13.50
C HIS A 387 15.12 -10.45 13.06
N GLN A 388 15.02 -11.09 11.89
CA GLN A 388 16.14 -11.85 11.34
C GLN A 388 17.39 -10.97 11.18
N ILE A 389 17.24 -9.77 10.63
CA ILE A 389 18.36 -8.84 10.39
C ILE A 389 19.01 -8.41 11.71
N VAL A 390 18.21 -8.00 12.69
CA VAL A 390 18.75 -7.52 13.97
C VAL A 390 19.44 -8.65 14.73
N SER A 391 18.87 -9.87 14.72
CA SER A 391 19.50 -11.06 15.31
C SER A 391 20.85 -11.39 14.66
N GLU A 392 20.91 -11.35 13.32
CA GLU A 392 22.17 -11.50 12.57
C GLU A 392 23.21 -10.44 12.99
N MET A 393 22.80 -9.18 13.18
CA MET A 393 23.68 -8.08 13.61
C MET A 393 24.14 -8.21 15.08
N LEU A 394 23.32 -8.79 15.96
CA LEU A 394 23.68 -9.04 17.37
C LEU A 394 24.53 -10.30 17.57
N GLY A 395 24.62 -11.16 16.56
CA GLY A 395 25.25 -12.48 16.65
C GLY A 395 24.43 -13.49 17.44
N GLU A 396 23.11 -13.29 17.51
CA GLU A 396 22.19 -14.23 18.15
C GLU A 396 21.79 -15.33 17.16
N ASN A 397 21.84 -16.59 17.59
CA ASN A 397 21.34 -17.70 16.79
C ASN A 397 19.81 -17.56 16.68
N VAL A 398 19.34 -17.14 15.50
CA VAL A 398 17.93 -17.29 15.13
C VAL A 398 17.67 -18.78 15.06
N GLN A 399 16.93 -19.35 16.03
CA GLN A 399 16.28 -20.63 15.77
C GLN A 399 15.41 -20.40 14.54
N GLU A 400 15.64 -21.14 13.46
CA GLU A 400 14.72 -21.17 12.33
C GLU A 400 13.33 -21.40 12.93
N VAL A 401 12.47 -20.38 12.89
CA VAL A 401 11.09 -20.52 13.29
C VAL A 401 10.51 -21.49 12.27
N ASN A 402 10.46 -22.76 12.66
CA ASN A 402 9.88 -23.82 11.88
C ASN A 402 8.50 -23.34 11.43
N LYS A 403 8.15 -23.65 10.17
CA LYS A 403 6.81 -23.40 9.60
C LYS A 403 5.63 -23.92 10.46
N MET A 404 5.92 -24.68 11.52
CA MET A 404 4.95 -25.24 12.47
C MET A 404 4.29 -24.22 13.40
N ASP A 405 4.92 -23.08 13.72
CA ASP A 405 4.28 -22.09 14.62
C ASP A 405 3.11 -21.31 13.97
N TYR A 406 2.95 -21.45 12.64
CA TYR A 406 1.77 -20.95 11.92
C TYR A 406 0.63 -21.97 11.83
N LEU A 407 0.90 -23.24 12.11
CA LEU A 407 -0.08 -24.33 12.02
C LEU A 407 -0.69 -24.68 13.39
N GLU A 408 -0.01 -24.47 14.51
CA GLU A 408 -0.55 -24.82 15.83
C GLU A 408 -1.62 -23.86 16.38
N ALA A 409 -1.92 -22.76 15.68
CA ALA A 409 -3.12 -21.94 15.93
C ALA A 409 -4.24 -22.17 14.88
N GLY A 410 -4.08 -23.12 13.96
CA GLY A 410 -5.01 -23.34 12.84
C GLY A 410 -5.25 -24.80 12.44
N ASN A 411 -4.66 -25.78 13.14
CA ASN A 411 -4.84 -27.21 12.87
C ASN A 411 -5.27 -27.97 14.13
N GLU A 412 -6.51 -27.77 14.55
CA GLU A 412 -7.32 -28.91 14.98
C GLU A 412 -8.29 -29.25 13.86
N GLY A 413 -7.91 -30.24 13.06
CA GLY A 413 -8.84 -31.12 12.34
C GLY A 413 -9.35 -30.65 10.98
N ILE A 414 -8.54 -30.80 9.92
CA ILE A 414 -9.08 -31.24 8.62
C ILE A 414 -8.17 -32.33 8.05
N ALA A 415 -8.31 -33.52 8.62
CA ALA A 415 -8.02 -34.74 7.89
C ALA A 415 -9.21 -35.02 6.94
N ASN A 416 -8.90 -35.39 5.71
CA ASN A 416 -9.81 -35.87 4.67
C ASN A 416 -11.11 -36.49 5.21
N SER A 417 -12.27 -35.87 4.95
CA SER A 417 -13.56 -36.57 4.94
C SER A 417 -14.63 -35.75 4.21
N THR A 418 -15.08 -36.33 3.10
CA THR A 418 -16.33 -36.04 2.42
C THR A 418 -17.50 -36.38 3.35
N VAL A 419 -18.13 -35.42 4.05
CA VAL A 419 -19.46 -35.63 4.68
C VAL A 419 -20.26 -34.33 4.79
N MET A 420 -21.45 -34.39 4.19
CA MET A 420 -22.74 -33.73 4.51
C MET A 420 -22.77 -32.72 5.67
N ILE A 421 -23.24 -31.51 5.40
CA ILE A 421 -23.78 -30.62 6.44
C ILE A 421 -25.29 -30.87 6.53
N THR A 422 -25.68 -31.57 7.57
CA THR A 422 -27.05 -31.65 8.10
C THR A 422 -27.51 -30.30 8.64
N ASP A 423 -28.75 -29.95 8.33
CA ASP A 423 -29.52 -28.86 8.92
C ASP A 423 -29.50 -28.93 10.45
N CYS A 424 -29.03 -27.87 11.10
CA CYS A 424 -29.27 -27.65 12.52
C CYS A 424 -30.45 -26.67 12.65
N MET A 425 -31.64 -27.26 12.73
CA MET A 425 -32.84 -26.68 13.31
C MET A 425 -32.50 -26.04 14.67
N ARG A 426 -32.80 -24.75 14.83
CA ARG A 426 -32.76 -24.08 16.13
C ARG A 426 -34.20 -23.84 16.59
N ASP A 427 -34.81 -24.88 17.18
CA ASP A 427 -36.01 -24.73 17.99
C ASP A 427 -35.59 -24.31 19.40
N SER A 428 -35.96 -23.08 19.79
CA SER A 428 -36.25 -22.68 21.17
C SER A 428 -36.90 -21.30 21.14
N LEU A 429 -38.23 -21.32 21.03
CA LEU A 429 -39.09 -20.18 21.34
C LEU A 429 -38.89 -19.76 22.80
N THR A 430 -38.52 -18.51 23.03
CA THR A 430 -38.88 -17.80 24.27
C THR A 430 -39.35 -16.41 23.88
N TYR A 431 -40.63 -16.19 24.10
CA TYR A 431 -41.40 -15.01 23.73
C TYR A 431 -41.17 -13.93 24.80
N CYS A 432 -40.40 -12.89 24.48
CA CYS A 432 -40.35 -11.65 25.25
C CYS A 432 -40.51 -10.45 24.33
N GLN A 433 -41.74 -9.93 24.34
CA GLN A 433 -42.21 -8.56 24.11
C GLN A 433 -41.37 -7.60 23.24
N ALA A 434 -41.98 -7.28 22.09
CA ALA A 434 -41.81 -6.16 21.18
C ALA A 434 -41.02 -4.93 21.69
N GLU A 435 -39.80 -4.75 21.17
CA GLU A 435 -39.18 -3.44 20.96
C GLU A 435 -38.50 -3.41 19.59
N GLN A 436 -38.99 -2.49 18.74
CA GLN A 436 -38.39 -1.95 17.51
C GLN A 436 -37.62 -2.92 16.59
N CYS A 437 -38.27 -3.37 15.50
CA CYS A 437 -37.60 -3.96 14.34
C CYS A 437 -36.65 -2.95 13.69
N THR A 438 -35.41 -2.89 14.14
CA THR A 438 -34.29 -2.44 13.31
C THR A 438 -34.05 -3.51 12.26
N GLU A 439 -34.05 -3.15 10.98
CA GLU A 439 -33.59 -4.03 9.90
C GLU A 439 -32.23 -4.65 10.28
N PRO A 440 -32.00 -5.94 10.02
CA PRO A 440 -30.70 -6.55 10.28
C PRO A 440 -29.62 -5.73 9.56
N PRO A 441 -28.50 -5.39 10.24
CA PRO A 441 -27.46 -4.57 9.64
C PRO A 441 -26.98 -5.21 8.34
N SER A 442 -26.81 -4.40 7.30
CA SER A 442 -26.22 -4.88 6.04
C SER A 442 -24.88 -5.58 6.31
N LEU A 443 -24.55 -6.61 5.53
CA LEU A 443 -23.27 -7.35 5.65
C LEU A 443 -22.05 -6.41 5.71
N LEU A 444 -22.12 -5.32 4.96
CA LEU A 444 -21.11 -4.26 4.95
C LEU A 444 -20.99 -3.55 6.31
N ALA A 445 -22.12 -3.18 6.91
CA ALA A 445 -22.16 -2.54 8.22
C ALA A 445 -21.63 -3.46 9.33
N GLU A 446 -21.98 -4.75 9.30
CA GLU A 446 -21.42 -5.74 10.23
C GLU A 446 -19.91 -5.83 10.10
N CYS A 447 -19.40 -5.89 8.86
CA CYS A 447 -17.97 -5.98 8.57
C CYS A 447 -17.19 -4.77 9.12
N VAL A 448 -17.64 -3.56 8.78
CA VAL A 448 -16.98 -2.33 9.22
C VAL A 448 -17.04 -2.21 10.75
N SER A 449 -18.19 -2.52 11.36
CA SER A 449 -18.37 -2.48 12.82
C SER A 449 -17.46 -3.48 13.53
N ASP A 450 -17.41 -4.74 13.09
CA ASP A 450 -16.59 -5.78 13.72
C ASP A 450 -15.10 -5.43 13.68
N ILE A 451 -14.60 -5.02 12.50
CA ILE A 451 -13.19 -4.65 12.33
C ILE A 451 -12.85 -3.40 13.16
N SER A 452 -13.72 -2.40 13.13
CA SER A 452 -13.47 -1.14 13.84
C SER A 452 -13.46 -1.35 15.36
N GLN A 453 -14.41 -2.14 15.89
CA GLN A 453 -14.45 -2.50 17.30
C GLN A 453 -13.22 -3.29 17.73
N LYS A 454 -12.82 -4.32 16.96
CA LYS A 454 -11.65 -5.15 17.30
C LYS A 454 -10.33 -4.39 17.29
N LEU A 455 -10.22 -3.31 16.50
CA LEU A 455 -9.02 -2.49 16.40
C LEU A 455 -9.09 -1.15 17.13
N ASN A 456 -10.18 -0.87 17.85
CA ASN A 456 -10.45 0.43 18.45
C ASN A 456 -10.25 1.57 17.43
N ILE A 457 -10.86 1.42 16.26
CA ILE A 457 -10.92 2.47 15.24
C ILE A 457 -12.20 3.27 15.52
N ASP A 458 -12.05 4.48 16.04
CA ASP A 458 -13.20 5.34 16.31
C ASP A 458 -13.87 5.79 15.00
N ASP A 459 -15.19 5.63 14.92
CA ASP A 459 -16.04 6.34 13.96
C ASP A 459 -16.08 7.81 14.39
N GLU A 460 -15.72 8.74 13.51
CA GLU A 460 -15.64 10.19 13.79
C GLU A 460 -16.99 10.88 14.06
N LYS A 461 -17.97 10.19 14.65
CA LYS A 461 -19.24 10.79 15.08
C LYS A 461 -19.34 11.08 16.58
N THR A 462 -18.31 10.79 17.38
CA THR A 462 -18.34 11.09 18.82
C THR A 462 -17.04 11.70 19.32
N VAL A 463 -16.80 12.96 18.94
CA VAL A 463 -15.97 13.85 19.76
C VAL A 463 -16.91 14.63 20.67
N SER A 464 -17.21 14.04 21.84
CA SER A 464 -17.56 14.84 23.02
C SER A 464 -16.81 14.29 24.22
N SER A 465 -15.77 15.03 24.61
CA SER A 465 -15.16 15.10 25.93
C SER A 465 -15.09 13.80 26.75
N SER A 466 -13.91 13.18 26.81
CA SER A 466 -13.45 12.54 28.04
C SER A 466 -11.93 12.53 28.11
N LYS A 467 -11.42 13.26 29.10
CA LYS A 467 -10.01 13.35 29.49
C LYS A 467 -9.43 11.94 29.64
N ARG A 468 -8.38 11.61 28.89
CA ARG A 468 -7.55 10.41 29.11
C ARG A 468 -6.97 10.46 30.53
N LYS A 469 -7.28 9.45 31.35
CA LYS A 469 -6.47 9.10 32.52
C LYS A 469 -5.22 8.38 32.00
N MET A 470 -4.05 8.96 32.24
CA MET A 470 -2.77 8.29 32.06
C MET A 470 -2.69 7.07 32.98
N SER A 471 -2.41 5.89 32.41
CA SER A 471 -2.01 4.71 33.16
C SER A 471 -0.49 4.74 33.39
N ALA A 472 -0.09 4.44 34.62
CA ALA A 472 1.27 4.58 35.16
C ALA A 472 2.32 3.58 34.63
N SER A 473 2.19 3.08 33.39
CA SER A 473 3.16 2.16 32.79
C SER A 473 4.25 2.87 31.96
N ASP A 474 4.02 4.11 31.53
CA ASP A 474 4.92 4.85 30.62
C ASP A 474 6.09 5.53 31.36
N GLU A 475 6.07 5.58 32.70
CA GLU A 475 7.18 6.14 33.49
C GLU A 475 8.42 5.23 33.59
N SER A 476 8.33 3.97 33.16
CA SER A 476 9.47 3.04 33.26
C SER A 476 10.44 3.14 32.07
N GLN A 477 9.94 3.46 30.87
CA GLN A 477 10.76 3.60 29.65
C GLN A 477 11.53 4.94 29.61
N ASP A 478 10.95 6.00 30.19
CA ASP A 478 11.58 7.34 30.23
C ASP A 478 12.72 7.44 31.29
N ARG A 479 12.79 6.49 32.24
CA ARG A 479 13.85 6.44 33.28
C ARG A 479 15.17 5.86 32.78
N VAL A 480 15.17 5.04 31.72
CA VAL A 480 16.40 4.44 31.17
C VAL A 480 17.14 5.44 30.29
N CYS A 481 16.43 6.23 29.46
CA CYS A 481 17.04 7.31 28.66
C CYS A 481 17.62 8.43 29.53
N LYS A 482 17.01 8.75 30.68
CA LYS A 482 17.54 9.76 31.61
C LYS A 482 18.74 9.28 32.43
N ARG A 483 18.87 7.97 32.70
CA ARG A 483 20.05 7.41 33.41
C ARG A 483 21.33 7.48 32.56
N ILE A 484 21.24 7.22 31.26
CA ILE A 484 22.40 7.27 30.35
C ILE A 484 22.93 8.70 30.17
N ILE A 485 22.08 9.72 30.35
CA ILE A 485 22.49 11.14 30.27
C ILE A 485 23.15 11.62 31.58
N SER A 486 22.79 11.07 32.75
CA SER A 486 23.39 11.51 34.03
C SER A 486 24.80 10.94 34.29
N GLU A 487 25.17 9.83 33.65
CA GLU A 487 26.51 9.25 33.77
C GLU A 487 27.57 9.94 32.89
N ARG A 488 27.20 10.97 32.11
CA ARG A 488 28.14 11.81 31.35
C ARG A 488 28.46 13.16 31.99
N SER A 489 27.87 13.50 33.14
CA SER A 489 28.13 14.76 33.86
C SER A 489 29.03 14.64 35.09
N HIS A 490 29.49 13.43 35.43
CA HIS A 490 30.40 13.19 36.56
C HIS A 490 31.51 12.23 36.13
N ASP A 491 32.47 12.73 35.36
CA ASP A 491 33.86 12.28 35.37
C ASP A 491 34.70 13.34 34.65
N GLY A 492 35.10 14.33 35.43
CA GLY A 492 35.84 15.49 34.97
C GLY A 492 36.44 16.24 36.14
N HIS A 493 37.22 15.55 36.97
CA HIS A 493 38.25 16.15 37.86
C HIS A 493 39.21 15.06 38.37
N PHE A 494 40.28 14.80 37.60
CA PHE A 494 41.71 14.93 37.96
C PHE A 494 42.57 14.19 36.93
#